data_AF-A0A4U2YVI4-F1
#
_entry.id   AF-A0A4U2YVI4-F1
#
_cell.length_a   1.000
_cell.length_b   1.000
_cell.length_c   1.000
_cell.angle_alpha   90.00
_cell.angle_beta   90.00
_cell.angle_gamma   90.00
#
_symmetry.space_group_name_H-M   'P 1'
#
loop_
_entity.id
_entity.type
_entity.pdbx_description
1 polymer ?
#
loop_
_entity_poly.entity_id
_entity_poly.type
_entity_poly.pdbx_seq_one_letter_code
_entity_poly.pdbx_strand_id
1 'polypeptide(L)'
;MSENNREILEGLDPLFKKAEKERLWFYSTYQHLWFSPQELKNEHLNGRFIWDAVNWTLRSPHEKLKQLEDQAVELSKEIEGFKIRMRNC
;
A
#
# COMPACT_ATOMS: atom_id res chain seq x y z
N MET A 1 2.79 -24.81 -3.50
CA MET A 1 3.17 -23.64 -4.33
C MET A 1 3.43 -24.15 -5.73
N SER A 2 2.73 -23.63 -6.74
CA SER A 2 2.94 -23.98 -8.15
C SER A 2 4.30 -23.49 -8.65
N GLU A 3 4.84 -24.11 -9.70
CA GLU A 3 6.09 -23.68 -10.35
C GLU A 3 6.00 -22.23 -10.84
N ASN A 4 4.85 -21.86 -11.43
CA ASN A 4 4.55 -20.49 -11.85
C ASN A 4 4.70 -19.45 -10.72
N ASN A 5 4.30 -19.79 -9.48
CA ASN A 5 4.42 -18.86 -8.36
C ASN A 5 5.88 -18.65 -7.94
N ARG A 6 6.77 -19.64 -8.16
CA ARG A 6 8.19 -19.50 -7.83
C ARG A 6 8.88 -18.55 -8.80
N GLU A 7 8.61 -18.69 -10.10
CA GLU A 7 9.16 -17.82 -11.13
C GLU A 7 8.77 -16.35 -10.89
N ILE A 8 7.52 -16.09 -10.51
CA ILE A 8 7.05 -14.74 -10.14
C ILE A 8 7.85 -14.20 -8.95
N LEU A 9 8.04 -15.00 -7.90
CA LEU A 9 8.75 -14.57 -6.70
C LEU A 9 10.24 -14.31 -6.97
N GLU A 10 10.90 -15.15 -7.78
CA GLU A 10 12.28 -14.93 -8.23
C GLU A 10 12.41 -13.65 -9.06
N GLY A 11 11.42 -13.35 -9.90
CA GLY A 11 11.35 -12.09 -10.65
C GLY A 11 11.16 -10.84 -9.78
N LEU A 12 10.58 -10.99 -8.58
CA LEU A 12 10.35 -9.89 -7.64
C LEU A 12 11.55 -9.58 -6.74
N ASP A 13 12.50 -10.50 -6.59
CA ASP A 13 13.66 -10.34 -5.71
C ASP A 13 14.44 -9.03 -5.92
N PRO A 14 14.76 -8.61 -7.17
CA PRO A 14 15.41 -7.33 -7.41
C PRO A 14 14.58 -6.13 -6.92
N LEU A 15 13.26 -6.23 -7.02
CA LEU A 15 12.33 -5.18 -6.60
C LEU A 15 12.28 -5.07 -5.07
N PHE A 16 12.28 -6.20 -4.35
CA PHE A 16 12.40 -6.22 -2.88
C PHE A 16 13.72 -5.61 -2.41
N LYS A 17 14.85 -5.97 -3.03
CA LYS A 17 16.16 -5.41 -2.70
C LYS A 17 16.18 -3.89 -2.89
N LYS A 18 15.59 -3.40 -3.98
CA LYS A 18 15.46 -1.96 -4.23
C LYS A 18 14.58 -1.29 -3.17
N ALA A 19 13.41 -1.87 -2.87
CA ALA A 19 12.48 -1.34 -1.89
C ALA A 19 13.10 -1.22 -0.49
N GLU A 20 13.81 -2.25 -0.04
CA GLU A 20 14.49 -2.25 1.27
C GLU A 20 15.64 -1.24 1.33
N LYS A 21 16.46 -1.18 0.26
CA LYS A 21 17.59 -0.25 0.17
C LYS A 21 17.13 1.21 0.17
N GLU A 22 16.10 1.52 -0.59
CA GLU A 22 15.58 2.88 -0.79
C GLU A 22 14.46 3.24 0.20
N ARG A 23 14.09 2.32 1.10
CA ARG A 23 12.97 2.45 2.05
C ARG A 23 11.64 2.78 1.36
N LEU A 24 11.41 2.18 0.20
CA LEU A 24 10.18 2.31 -0.58
C LEU A 24 9.22 1.17 -0.27
N TRP A 25 7.94 1.41 -0.54
CA TRP A 25 6.85 0.46 -0.35
C TRP A 25 6.26 0.06 -1.69
N PHE A 26 5.70 -1.15 -1.74
CA PHE A 26 5.00 -1.68 -2.89
C PHE A 26 3.61 -1.07 -2.97
N TYR A 27 3.29 -0.49 -4.13
CA TYR A 27 1.98 0.04 -4.44
C TYR A 27 1.42 -0.65 -5.68
N SER A 28 0.20 -1.19 -5.57
CA SER A 28 -0.54 -1.73 -6.71
C SER A 28 -1.55 -0.69 -7.18
N THR A 29 -1.42 -0.25 -8.43
CA THR A 29 -2.41 0.65 -9.07
C THR A 29 -3.74 -0.05 -9.32
N TYR A 30 -3.74 -1.36 -9.57
CA TYR A 30 -4.94 -2.13 -9.89
C TYR A 30 -5.93 -2.20 -8.71
N GLN A 31 -5.42 -2.41 -7.49
CA GLN A 31 -6.26 -2.51 -6.29
C GLN A 31 -6.06 -1.36 -5.29
N HIS A 32 -5.25 -0.36 -5.65
CA HIS A 32 -4.86 0.76 -4.77
C HIS A 32 -4.28 0.31 -3.41
N LEU A 33 -3.59 -0.84 -3.40
CA LEU A 33 -3.03 -1.44 -2.19
C LEU A 33 -1.62 -0.96 -1.94
N TRP A 34 -1.27 -0.84 -0.65
CA TRP A 34 0.06 -0.51 -0.17
C TRP A 34 0.57 -1.63 0.73
N PHE A 35 1.81 -2.05 0.50
CA PHE A 35 2.51 -2.99 1.36
C PHE A 35 3.95 -2.54 1.57
N SER A 36 4.42 -2.57 2.81
CA SER A 36 5.85 -2.61 3.09
C SER A 36 6.47 -3.89 2.52
N PRO A 37 7.79 -3.92 2.29
CA PRO A 37 8.49 -5.14 1.87
C PRO A 37 8.21 -6.35 2.79
N GLN A 38 8.12 -6.13 4.10
CA GLN A 38 7.85 -7.22 5.04
C GLN A 38 6.41 -7.72 4.97
N GLU A 39 5.43 -6.82 4.84
CA GLU A 39 4.02 -7.20 4.70
C GLU A 39 3.79 -8.00 3.43
N LEU A 40 4.35 -7.56 2.29
CA LEU A 40 4.17 -8.29 1.03
C LEU A 40 4.83 -9.67 1.07
N LYS A 41 5.99 -9.82 1.73
CA LYS A 41 6.58 -11.15 1.99
C LYS A 41 5.65 -12.05 2.80
N ASN A 42 5.04 -11.51 3.87
CA ASN A 42 4.09 -12.27 4.69
C ASN A 42 2.85 -12.67 3.89
N GLU A 43 2.36 -11.80 3.01
CA GLU A 43 1.25 -12.10 2.10
C GLU A 43 1.61 -13.22 1.11
N HIS A 44 2.80 -13.20 0.52
CA HIS A 44 3.30 -14.26 -0.35
C HIS A 44 3.40 -15.61 0.38
N LEU A 45 3.85 -15.63 1.63
CA LEU A 45 3.89 -16.85 2.46
C LEU A 45 2.49 -17.45 2.67
N ASN A 46 1.47 -16.61 2.71
CA ASN A 46 0.06 -17.03 2.80
C ASN A 46 -0.55 -17.37 1.42
N GLY A 47 0.23 -17.34 0.35
CA GLY A 47 -0.24 -17.61 -1.02
C GLY A 47 -1.10 -16.48 -1.61
N ARG A 48 -1.04 -15.27 -1.06
CA ARG A 48 -1.82 -14.11 -1.52
C ARG A 48 -0.93 -13.11 -2.24
N PHE A 49 -1.55 -12.30 -3.11
CA PHE A 49 -0.90 -11.19 -3.83
C PHE A 49 0.37 -11.57 -4.61
N ILE A 50 0.48 -12.83 -5.04
CA ILE A 50 1.58 -13.32 -5.89
C ILE A 50 1.32 -12.83 -7.32
N TRP A 51 1.82 -11.63 -7.62
CA TRP A 51 1.67 -10.97 -8.91
C TRP A 51 3.02 -10.57 -9.47
N ASP A 52 3.14 -10.57 -10.79
CA ASP A 52 4.35 -10.13 -11.49
C ASP A 52 4.79 -8.71 -11.10
N ALA A 53 6.09 -8.43 -11.26
CA ALA A 53 6.70 -7.13 -10.97
C ALA A 53 6.00 -5.95 -11.65
N VAL A 54 5.38 -6.17 -12.82
CA VAL A 54 4.60 -5.15 -13.55
C VAL A 54 3.37 -4.65 -12.80
N ASN A 55 2.85 -5.42 -11.84
CA ASN A 55 1.70 -5.03 -11.01
C ASN A 55 2.10 -4.17 -9.81
N TRP A 56 3.40 -3.96 -9.62
CA TRP A 56 3.95 -3.27 -8.47
C TRP A 56 4.75 -2.04 -8.88
N THR A 57 4.48 -0.92 -8.22
CA THR A 57 5.28 0.29 -8.30
C THR A 57 5.87 0.58 -6.94
N LEU A 58 7.15 0.93 -6.87
CA LEU A 58 7.76 1.36 -5.62
C LEU A 58 7.49 2.84 -5.39
N ARG A 59 6.95 3.18 -4.22
CA ARG A 59 6.63 4.55 -3.84
C ARG A 59 7.06 4.86 -2.41
N SER A 60 7.24 6.14 -2.10
CA SER A 60 7.59 6.55 -0.74
C SER A 60 6.37 6.39 0.18
N PRO A 61 6.48 5.69 1.32
CA PRO A 61 5.38 5.61 2.28
C PRO A 61 4.96 6.99 2.83
N HIS A 62 5.87 7.98 2.81
CA HIS A 62 5.56 9.35 3.22
C HIS A 62 4.51 10.01 2.31
N GLU A 63 4.44 9.64 1.04
CA GLU A 63 3.39 10.13 0.13
C GLU A 63 2.01 9.67 0.62
N LYS A 64 1.90 8.40 1.02
CA LYS A 64 0.65 7.84 1.54
C LYS A 64 0.32 8.42 2.91
N LEU A 65 1.31 8.58 3.78
CA LEU A 65 1.10 9.21 5.09
C LEU A 65 0.55 10.62 4.95
N LYS A 66 1.18 11.46 4.12
CA LYS A 66 0.71 12.82 3.86
C LYS A 66 -0.71 12.83 3.30
N GLN A 67 -1.02 11.95 2.35
CA GLN A 67 -2.38 11.82 1.81
C GLN A 67 -3.40 11.50 2.91
N LEU A 68 -3.06 10.61 3.85
CA LEU A 68 -3.93 10.25 4.97
C LEU A 68 -4.10 11.40 5.96
N GLU A 69 -3.04 12.17 6.23
CA GLU A 69 -3.09 13.37 7.08
C GLU A 69 -4.00 14.44 6.47
N ASP A 70 -3.86 14.72 5.18
CA ASP A 70 -4.72 15.67 4.45
C ASP A 70 -6.19 15.21 4.49
N GLN A 71 -6.45 13.91 4.29
CA GLN A 71 -7.79 13.33 4.40
C GLN A 71 -8.36 13.44 5.81
N ALA A 72 -7.55 13.22 6.85
CA ALA A 72 -7.98 13.33 8.24
C ALA A 72 -8.37 14.77 8.60
N VAL A 73 -7.64 15.77 8.09
CA VAL A 73 -7.96 17.19 8.28
C VAL A 73 -9.31 17.53 7.64
N GLU A 74 -9.54 17.13 6.40
CA GLU A 74 -10.79 17.42 5.69
C GLU A 74 -11.99 16.72 6.34
N LEU A 75 -11.85 15.43 6.69
CA LEU A 75 -12.89 14.70 7.42
C LEU A 75 -13.19 15.32 8.78
N SER A 76 -12.18 15.83 9.49
CA SER A 76 -12.37 16.50 10.78
C SER A 76 -13.21 17.77 10.64
N LYS A 77 -12.98 18.56 9.58
CA LYS A 77 -13.80 19.75 9.27
C LYS A 77 -15.25 19.36 8.94
N GLU A 78 -15.43 18.30 8.15
CA GLU A 78 -16.76 17.80 7.80
C GLU A 78 -17.54 17.34 9.04
N ILE A 79 -16.88 16.59 9.93
CA ILE A 79 -17.46 16.16 11.21
C ILE A 79 -17.88 17.34 12.06
N GLU A 80 -17.04 18.38 12.19
CA GLU A 80 -17.41 19.56 12.99
C GLU A 80 -18.59 20.31 12.37
N GLY A 81 -18.60 20.48 11.05
CA GLY A 81 -19.75 21.05 10.34
C GLY A 81 -21.03 20.24 10.55
N PHE A 82 -20.94 18.91 10.56
CA PHE A 82 -22.07 18.03 10.87
C PHE A 82 -22.54 18.18 12.33
N LYS A 83 -21.63 18.24 13.29
CA LYS A 83 -21.94 18.47 14.72
C LYS A 83 -22.63 19.80 14.96
N ILE A 84 -22.24 20.87 14.27
CA ILE A 84 -22.90 22.19 14.38
C ILE A 84 -24.33 22.11 13.86
N ARG A 85 -24.54 21.46 12.70
CA ARG A 85 -25.89 21.26 12.15
C ARG A 85 -26.78 20.48 13.13
N MET A 86 -26.27 19.39 13.70
CA MET A 86 -27.01 18.59 14.69
C MET A 86 -27.38 19.37 15.95
N ARG A 87 -26.55 20.31 16.40
CA ARG A 87 -26.84 21.14 17.58
C ARG A 87 -27.90 22.22 17.32
N ASN A 88 -28.10 22.60 16.06
CA ASN A 88 -29.03 23.63 15.63
C ASN A 88 -30.35 23.04 15.07
N CYS A 89 -30.53 21.72 15.16
CA CYS A 89 -31.79 21.01 14.93
C CYS A 89 -32.53 20.81 16.26
#